data_AF-A0A812VTR4-F1
#
_entry.id   AF-A0A812VTR4-F1
#
_cell.length_a   1.000
_cell.length_b   1.000
_cell.length_c   1.000
_cell.angle_alpha   90.00
_cell.angle_beta   90.00
_cell.angle_gamma   90.00
#
_symmetry.space_group_name_H-M   'P 1'
#
loop_
_entity.id
_entity.type
_entity.pdbx_description
1 polymer ?
#
loop_
_entity_poly.entity_id
_entity_poly.type
_entity_poly.pdbx_seq_one_letter_code
_entity_poly.pdbx_strand_id
1 'polypeptide(L)'
;STEEQVEKLKVAADTIRLCLAAGLRDFVLEEDCFGHRHIPASKVHDGRAAYVVSPCEVVNFICVHDNETLYDNTVWKLPTAIASPAERMRSN
;
A
#
# COMPACT_ATOMS: atom_id res chain seq x y z
N SER A 1 -13.67 -12.71 7.88
CA SER A 1 -15.06 -12.27 7.58
C SER A 1 -15.01 -11.06 6.65
N THR A 2 -16.14 -10.53 6.16
CA THR A 2 -16.14 -9.27 5.36
C THR A 2 -15.55 -8.11 6.14
N GLU A 3 -15.82 -8.03 7.45
CA GLU A 3 -15.26 -7.02 8.35
C GLU A 3 -13.73 -7.07 8.40
N GLU A 4 -13.17 -8.27 8.55
CA GLU A 4 -11.72 -8.50 8.51
C GLU A 4 -11.11 -8.10 7.16
N GLN A 5 -11.81 -8.32 6.04
CA GLN A 5 -11.33 -7.91 4.71
C GLN A 5 -11.29 -6.39 4.56
N VAL A 6 -12.32 -5.69 5.08
CA VAL A 6 -12.37 -4.23 5.09
C VAL A 6 -11.26 -3.64 5.96
N GLU A 7 -11.03 -4.23 7.14
CA GLU A 7 -9.93 -3.81 8.02
C GLU A 7 -8.57 -3.99 7.34
N LYS A 8 -8.31 -5.16 6.75
CA LYS A 8 -7.07 -5.41 5.98
C LYS A 8 -6.87 -4.41 4.85
N LEU A 9 -7.95 -4.07 4.13
CA LEU A 9 -7.89 -3.07 3.05
C LEU A 9 -7.50 -1.69 3.59
N LYS A 10 -8.10 -1.27 4.70
CA LYS A 10 -7.80 0.03 5.33
C LYS A 10 -6.36 0.11 5.84
N VAL A 11 -5.88 -0.94 6.50
CA VAL A 11 -4.49 -1.05 6.97
C VAL A 11 -3.51 -1.00 5.79
N ALA A 12 -3.81 -1.69 4.69
CA ALA A 12 -3.01 -1.65 3.47
C ALA A 12 -2.99 -0.25 2.84
N ALA A 13 -4.14 0.45 2.82
CA ALA A 13 -4.23 1.81 2.30
C ALA A 13 -3.36 2.80 3.10
N ASP A 14 -3.38 2.73 4.43
CA ASP A 14 -2.49 3.57 5.25
C ASP A 14 -1.02 3.24 5.02
N THR A 15 -0.68 1.95 4.90
CA THR A 15 0.69 1.53 4.57
C THR A 15 1.14 2.12 3.23
N ILE A 16 0.29 2.08 2.20
CA ILE A 16 0.58 2.70 0.89
C ILE A 16 0.76 4.22 1.03
N ARG A 17 -0.08 4.91 1.80
CA ARG A 17 0.05 6.36 2.06
C ARG A 17 1.42 6.68 2.68
N LEU A 18 1.89 5.87 3.63
CA LEU A 18 3.21 6.03 4.23
C LEU A 18 4.35 5.74 3.23
N CYS A 19 4.25 4.70 2.41
CA CYS A 19 5.23 4.42 1.36
C CYS A 19 5.30 5.56 0.31
N LEU A 20 4.16 6.18 -0.03
CA LEU A 20 4.11 7.35 -0.91
C LEU A 20 4.78 8.58 -0.29
N ALA A 21 4.76 8.70 1.05
CA ALA A 21 5.55 9.67 1.81
C ALA A 21 7.01 9.21 2.05
N ALA A 22 7.50 8.29 1.22
CA ALA A 22 8.83 7.71 1.26
C ALA A 22 9.19 6.94 2.55
N GLY A 23 8.20 6.49 3.33
CA GLY A 23 8.45 5.69 4.54
C GLY A 23 9.30 6.42 5.59
N LEU A 24 9.24 7.75 5.63
CA LEU A 24 9.99 8.58 6.57
C LEU A 24 9.50 8.35 8.00
N ARG A 25 10.41 8.06 8.94
CA ARG A 25 10.07 7.87 10.36
C ARG A 25 9.42 9.08 11.01
N ASP A 26 9.79 10.28 10.55
CA ASP A 26 9.35 11.56 11.10
C ASP A 26 8.13 12.13 10.36
N PHE A 27 7.60 11.43 9.36
CA PHE A 27 6.35 11.83 8.72
C PHE A 27 5.18 11.70 9.69
N VAL A 28 4.22 12.61 9.61
CA VAL A 28 3.00 12.60 10.42
C VAL A 28 1.81 12.31 9.49
N LEU A 29 1.09 11.23 9.78
CA LEU A 29 -0.16 10.91 9.10
C LEU A 29 -1.31 11.65 9.78
N GLU A 30 -2.06 12.43 9.00
CA GLU A 30 -3.17 13.26 9.52
C GLU A 30 -4.21 12.43 10.28
N GLU A 31 -4.59 11.28 9.73
CA GLU A 31 -5.50 10.33 10.35
C GLU A 31 -5.27 8.92 9.78
N ASP A 32 -5.17 7.93 10.67
CA ASP A 32 -5.13 6.51 10.31
C ASP A 32 -6.53 5.89 10.27
N CYS A 33 -6.64 4.65 9.81
CA CYS A 33 -7.91 3.94 9.69
C CYS A 33 -8.60 3.61 11.02
N PHE A 34 -7.91 3.78 12.15
CA PHE A 34 -8.43 3.58 13.50
C PHE A 34 -8.85 4.91 14.16
N GLY A 35 -8.68 6.05 13.48
CA GLY A 35 -9.08 7.38 13.94
C GLY A 35 -8.03 8.11 14.77
N HIS A 36 -6.78 7.64 14.80
CA HIS A 36 -5.70 8.38 15.46
C HIS A 36 -5.26 9.56 14.59
N ARG A 37 -5.38 10.78 15.13
CA ARG A 37 -5.02 12.01 14.42
C ARG A 37 -3.60 12.46 14.68
N HIS A 38 -2.97 13.06 13.66
CA HIS A 38 -1.57 13.53 13.68
C HIS A 38 -0.62 12.47 14.26
N ILE A 39 -0.81 11.22 13.84
CA ILE A 39 -0.04 10.09 14.34
C ILE A 39 1.34 10.04 13.65
N PRO A 40 2.46 9.93 14.40
CA PRO A 40 3.76 9.71 13.79
C PRO A 40 3.79 8.40 13.01
N ALA A 41 4.38 8.40 11.82
CA ALA A 41 4.44 7.24 10.94
C ALA A 41 5.11 6.02 11.62
N SER A 42 6.08 6.26 12.51
CA SER A 42 6.72 5.23 13.35
C SER A 42 5.79 4.53 14.35
N LYS A 43 4.56 5.00 14.53
CA LYS A 43 3.54 4.41 15.42
C LYS A 43 2.38 3.76 14.65
N VAL A 44 2.21 4.10 13.38
CA VAL A 44 1.17 3.52 12.52
C VAL A 44 1.54 2.06 12.22
N HIS A 45 0.64 1.11 12.53
CA HIS A 45 0.81 -0.33 12.24
C HIS A 45 2.18 -0.89 12.69
N ASP A 46 2.58 -0.60 13.93
CA ASP A 46 3.88 -0.93 14.53
C ASP A 46 5.10 -0.28 13.85
N GLY A 47 4.90 0.76 13.03
CA GLY A 47 5.98 1.49 12.34
C GLY A 47 6.62 0.72 11.19
N ARG A 48 6.04 -0.40 10.74
CA ARG A 48 6.65 -1.29 9.73
C ARG A 48 6.89 -0.63 8.38
N ALA A 49 6.05 0.34 8.02
CA ALA A 49 6.13 1.08 6.76
C ALA A 49 7.03 2.33 6.84
N ALA A 50 7.48 2.73 8.03
CA ALA A 50 8.20 3.97 8.25
C ALA A 50 9.53 3.71 8.98
N TYR A 51 10.61 3.55 8.22
CA TYR A 51 11.91 3.09 8.74
C TYR A 51 13.11 3.92 8.27
N VAL A 52 12.96 4.79 7.28
CA VAL A 52 14.05 5.62 6.73
C VAL A 52 14.07 7.04 7.31
N VAL A 53 15.20 7.74 7.16
CA VAL A 53 15.34 9.17 7.50
C VAL A 53 15.43 10.06 6.26
N SER A 54 15.70 9.47 5.09
CA SER A 54 15.78 10.18 3.82
C SER A 54 15.03 9.44 2.72
N PRO A 55 14.31 10.15 1.82
CA PRO A 55 13.63 9.50 0.70
C PRO A 55 14.57 8.75 -0.25
N CYS A 56 15.86 9.09 -0.26
CA CYS A 56 16.86 8.41 -1.10
C CYS A 56 17.22 7.00 -0.60
N GLU A 57 16.82 6.64 0.63
CA GLU A 57 17.10 5.35 1.25
C GLU A 57 16.04 4.28 0.89
N VAL A 58 14.95 4.68 0.22
CA VAL A 58 13.85 3.80 -0.14
C VAL A 58 13.69 3.71 -1.66
N VAL A 59 13.40 2.51 -2.14
CA VAL A 59 13.02 2.27 -3.53
C VAL A 59 11.66 1.58 -3.50
N ASN A 60 10.62 2.29 -3.92
CA ASN A 60 9.27 1.73 -4.05
C ASN A 60 9.13 1.06 -5.42
N PHE A 61 8.63 -0.17 -5.44
CA PHE A 61 8.40 -0.92 -6.68
C PHE A 61 7.14 -1.78 -6.55
N ILE A 62 6.56 -2.11 -7.70
CA ILE A 62 5.39 -3.03 -7.83
C ILE A 62 5.67 -4.22 -8.76
N CYS A 63 6.85 -4.25 -9.39
CA CYS A 63 7.30 -5.32 -10.28
C CYS A 63 8.83 -5.33 -10.31
N VAL A 64 9.43 -6.51 -10.33
CA VAL A 64 10.87 -6.73 -10.51
C VAL A 64 11.06 -7.92 -11.47
N HIS A 65 12.29 -8.28 -11.81
CA HIS A 65 12.58 -9.46 -12.62
C HIS A 65 12.24 -10.79 -11.93
N ASP A 66 12.28 -10.81 -10.59
CA ASP A 66 11.83 -11.92 -9.77
C ASP A 66 10.33 -11.79 -9.49
N ASN A 67 9.66 -12.94 -9.32
CA ASN A 67 8.19 -13.05 -9.22
C ASN A 67 7.44 -12.72 -10.52
N GLU A 68 6.12 -12.84 -10.47
CA GLU A 68 5.24 -12.61 -11.60
C GLU A 68 5.18 -11.12 -11.98
N THR A 69 4.97 -10.87 -13.27
CA THR A 69 4.86 -9.50 -13.78
C THR A 69 3.67 -8.77 -13.16
N LEU A 70 3.67 -7.44 -13.22
CA LEU A 70 2.51 -6.65 -12.80
C LEU A 70 1.24 -7.07 -13.55
N TYR A 71 1.34 -7.33 -14.86
CA TYR A 71 0.19 -7.72 -15.66
C TYR A 71 -0.35 -9.09 -15.23
N ASP A 72 0.50 -10.09 -15.04
CA ASP A 72 0.09 -11.42 -14.58
C ASP A 72 -0.61 -11.33 -13.20
N ASN A 73 -0.08 -10.50 -12.31
CA ASN A 73 -0.71 -10.20 -11.02
C ASN A 73 -2.12 -9.61 -11.18
N THR A 74 -2.35 -8.66 -12.10
CA THR A 74 -3.70 -8.13 -12.36
C THR A 74 -4.64 -9.19 -12.94
N VAL A 75 -4.12 -10.10 -13.77
CA VAL A 75 -4.92 -11.20 -14.33
C VAL A 75 -5.39 -12.15 -13.24
N TRP A 76 -4.50 -12.51 -12.31
CA TRP A 76 -4.80 -13.45 -11.23
C TRP A 76 -5.64 -12.86 -10.09
N LYS A 77 -5.41 -11.59 -9.71
CA LYS A 77 -6.01 -11.03 -8.49
C LYS A 77 -7.30 -10.27 -8.72
N LEU A 78 -7.56 -9.77 -9.93
CA LEU A 78 -8.82 -9.08 -10.22
C LEU A 78 -9.99 -10.06 -10.28
N PRO A 79 -11.20 -9.65 -9.86
CA PRO A 79 -12.41 -10.46 -10.02
C PRO A 79 -12.60 -10.93 -11.46
N THR A 80 -13.00 -12.17 -11.66
CA THR A 80 -13.24 -12.75 -13.00
C THR A 80 -14.32 -12.01 -13.79
N ALA A 81 -15.24 -11.33 -13.09
CA ALA A 81 -16.24 -10.45 -13.69
C ALA A 81 -15.63 -9.21 -14.38
N ILE A 82 -14.42 -8.77 -13.97
CA ILE A 82 -13.64 -7.74 -14.67
C ILE A 82 -12.94 -8.42 -15.84
N ALA A 83 -13.70 -8.66 -16.91
CA ALA A 83 -13.24 -9.43 -18.06
C ALA A 83 -12.64 -8.55 -19.17
N SER A 84 -12.91 -7.24 -19.19
CA SER A 84 -12.46 -6.41 -20.31
C SER A 84 -10.96 -6.13 -20.24
N PRO A 85 -10.22 -6.24 -21.37
CA PRO A 85 -8.82 -5.85 -21.42
C PRO A 85 -8.57 -4.39 -21.01
N ALA A 86 -9.54 -3.51 -21.29
CA ALA A 86 -9.43 -2.08 -20.96
C ALA A 86 -9.47 -1.83 -19.44
N GLU A 87 -10.28 -2.57 -18.67
CA GLU A 87 -10.32 -2.46 -17.21
C GLU A 87 -9.04 -3.00 -16.57
N ARG A 88 -8.51 -4.10 -17.08
CA ARG A 88 -7.23 -4.66 -16.62
C ARG A 88 -6.07 -3.69 -16.89
N MET A 89 -6.05 -3.07 -18.08
CA MET A 89 -5.05 -2.08 -18.44
C MET A 89 -5.09 -0.84 -17.52
N ARG A 90 -6.27 -0.38 -17.07
CA ARG A 90 -6.35 0.73 -16.10
C ARG A 90 -5.84 0.39 -14.71
N SER A 91 -5.82 -0.91 -14.37
CA SER A 91 -5.35 -1.39 -13.06
C SER A 91 -3.85 -1.72 -13.08
N ASN A 92 -3.22 -1.69 -14.25
CA ASN A 92 -1.78 -1.80 -14.45
C ASN A 92 -1.14 -0.41 -14.31
#